data_AF-A0A941QZN2-F1
#
_entry.id   AF-A0A941QZN2-F1
#
_cell.length_a   1.000
_cell.length_b   1.000
_cell.length_c   1.000
_cell.angle_alpha   90.00
_cell.angle_beta   90.00
_cell.angle_gamma   90.00
#
_symmetry.space_group_name_H-M   'P 1'
#
loop_
_entity.id
_entity.type
_entity.pdbx_description
1 polymer ?
#
loop_
_entity_poly.entity_id
_entity_poly.type
_entity_poly.pdbx_seq_one_letter_code
_entity_poly.pdbx_strand_id
1 'polypeptide(L)'
;MFNKKSFLIFLILLFLVSVFNLFSEVTLEYVGISLDLYKEFEISCGTVFEIITNIGDADFMDSLGVNRRSCVGSAFVKIINFISTTLFLLLTAYLGLRYFKKIDTREDLSDLISILKRRNSK
;
A
#
# COMPACT_ATOMS: atom_id res chain seq x y z
N MET A 1 19.44 -12.71 -8.08
CA MET A 1 19.90 -12.27 -6.74
C MET A 1 19.25 -10.92 -6.47
N PHE A 2 18.41 -10.80 -5.44
CA PHE A 2 17.67 -9.57 -5.16
C PHE A 2 18.64 -8.55 -4.56
N ASN A 3 19.03 -7.54 -5.32
CA ASN A 3 19.97 -6.52 -4.84
C ASN A 3 19.22 -5.41 -4.06
N LYS A 4 19.94 -4.67 -3.21
CA LYS A 4 19.38 -3.57 -2.40
C LYS A 4 18.65 -2.51 -3.24
N LYS A 5 19.14 -2.19 -4.44
CA LYS A 5 18.51 -1.21 -5.35
C LYS A 5 17.16 -1.71 -5.87
N SER A 6 17.10 -2.95 -6.32
CA SER A 6 15.89 -3.64 -6.81
C SER A 6 14.84 -3.75 -5.70
N PHE A 7 15.28 -4.01 -4.46
CA PHE A 7 14.39 -4.01 -3.30
C PHE A 7 13.74 -2.64 -3.05
N LEU A 8 14.54 -1.57 -3.08
CA LEU A 8 14.00 -0.21 -2.90
C LEU A 8 13.08 0.20 -4.06
N ILE A 9 13.45 -0.12 -5.30
CA ILE A 9 12.60 0.16 -6.48
C ILE A 9 11.25 -0.56 -6.34
N PHE A 10 11.26 -1.83 -5.92
CA PHE A 10 10.04 -2.59 -5.70
C PHE A 10 9.14 -1.97 -4.63
N LEU A 11 9.72 -1.53 -3.51
CA LEU A 11 8.96 -0.83 -2.45
C LEU A 11 8.37 0.49 -2.94
N ILE A 12 9.11 1.26 -3.75
CA ILE A 12 8.61 2.51 -4.33
C ILE A 12 7.44 2.24 -5.29
N LEU A 13 7.54 1.20 -6.13
CA LEU A 13 6.45 0.80 -7.02
C LEU A 13 5.19 0.42 -6.24
N LEU A 14 5.32 -0.38 -5.18
CA LEU A 14 4.19 -0.74 -4.32
C LEU A 14 3.58 0.49 -3.63
N PHE A 15 4.41 1.43 -3.19
CA PHE A 15 3.94 2.68 -2.61
C PHE A 15 3.14 3.51 -3.63
N LEU A 16 3.62 3.63 -4.87
CA LEU A 16 2.90 4.34 -5.94
C LEU A 16 1.54 3.70 -6.22
N VAL A 17 1.46 2.37 -6.31
CA VAL A 17 0.19 1.65 -6.47
C VAL A 17 -0.78 1.94 -5.33
N SER A 18 -0.29 1.98 -4.09
CA SER A 18 -1.09 2.35 -2.92
C SER A 18 -1.65 3.78 -3.03
N VAL A 19 -0.83 4.73 -3.49
CA VAL A 19 -1.26 6.12 -3.75
C VAL A 19 -2.34 6.18 -4.83
N PHE A 20 -2.14 5.50 -5.96
CA PHE A 20 -3.15 5.46 -7.03
C PHE A 20 -4.48 4.88 -6.56
N ASN A 21 -4.44 3.83 -5.73
CA ASN A 21 -5.65 3.23 -5.17
C ASN A 21 -6.43 4.19 -4.25
N LEU A 22 -5.72 5.04 -3.49
CA LEU A 22 -6.34 6.05 -2.63
C LEU A 22 -7.13 7.11 -3.44
N PHE A 23 -6.61 7.52 -4.59
CA PHE A 23 -7.25 8.52 -5.46
C PHE A 23 -8.27 7.94 -6.44
N SER A 24 -8.33 6.62 -6.57
CA SER A 24 -9.30 5.96 -7.43
C SER A 24 -10.73 6.15 -6.89
N GLU A 25 -11.71 6.23 -7.79
CA GLU A 25 -13.12 6.38 -7.43
C GLU A 25 -13.59 5.32 -6.44
N VAL A 26 -14.45 5.73 -5.51
CA VAL A 26 -15.10 4.82 -4.57
C VAL A 26 -16.30 4.22 -5.28
N THR A 27 -16.13 3.00 -5.77
CA THR A 27 -17.21 2.21 -6.36
C THR A 27 -17.78 1.25 -5.34
N LEU A 28 -19.11 1.14 -5.31
CA LEU A 28 -19.83 0.15 -4.53
C LEU A 28 -20.43 -0.86 -5.49
N GLU A 29 -19.95 -2.10 -5.41
CA GLU A 29 -20.52 -3.23 -6.13
C GLU A 29 -21.59 -3.88 -5.26
N TYR A 30 -22.82 -3.90 -5.77
CA TYR A 30 -23.95 -4.56 -5.15
C TYR A 30 -24.38 -5.74 -6.01
N VAL A 31 -24.51 -6.90 -5.36
CA VAL A 31 -25.13 -8.07 -5.97
C VAL A 31 -26.62 -8.05 -5.61
N GLY A 32 -27.46 -7.75 -6.60
CA GLY A 32 -28.90 -7.91 -6.48
C GLY A 32 -29.30 -9.36 -6.79
N ILE A 33 -29.88 -10.05 -5.81
CA ILE A 33 -30.45 -11.39 -5.99
C ILE A 33 -31.97 -11.26 -6.05
N SER A 34 -32.56 -11.60 -7.20
CA SER A 34 -34.00 -11.84 -7.35
C SER A 34 -34.24 -13.33 -7.60
N LEU A 35 -35.49 -13.79 -7.47
CA LEU A 35 -35.86 -15.19 -7.63
C LEU A 35 -35.44 -15.81 -8.98
N ASP A 36 -35.18 -14.98 -10.00
CA ASP A 36 -34.83 -15.43 -11.37
C ASP A 36 -33.62 -14.69 -12.00
N LEU A 37 -33.05 -13.68 -11.33
CA LEU A 37 -31.96 -12.86 -11.90
C LEU A 37 -30.91 -12.49 -10.85
N TYR A 38 -29.64 -12.76 -11.21
CA TYR A 38 -28.45 -12.23 -10.56
C TYR A 38 -27.96 -11.02 -11.38
N LYS A 39 -27.93 -9.83 -10.78
CA LYS A 39 -27.44 -8.63 -11.47
C LYS A 39 -26.53 -7.82 -10.56
N GLU A 40 -25.34 -7.54 -11.06
CA GLU A 40 -24.35 -6.68 -10.40
C GLU A 40 -24.63 -5.22 -10.76
N PHE A 41 -24.66 -4.36 -9.76
CA PHE A 41 -24.82 -2.92 -9.91
C PHE A 41 -23.61 -2.22 -9.32
N GLU A 42 -22.95 -1.40 -10.13
CA GLU A 42 -21.83 -0.58 -9.68
C GLU A 42 -22.31 0.86 -9.50
N ILE A 43 -22.13 1.40 -8.30
CA ILE A 43 -22.47 2.79 -7.97
C ILE A 43 -21.18 3.54 -7.68
N SER A 44 -20.83 4.50 -8.53
CA SER A 44 -19.70 5.40 -8.27
C SER A 44 -20.13 6.52 -7.32
N CYS A 45 -19.46 6.59 -6.16
CA CYS A 45 -19.69 7.59 -5.12
C CYS A 45 -18.81 8.85 -5.29
N GLY A 46 -17.93 8.88 -6.30
CA GLY A 46 -16.90 9.91 -6.47
C GLY A 46 -15.58 9.56 -5.79
N THR A 47 -14.66 10.53 -5.73
CA THR A 47 -13.32 10.33 -5.16
C THR A 47 -13.32 10.38 -3.63
N VAL A 48 -12.32 9.74 -3.00
CA VAL A 48 -12.12 9.80 -1.55
C VAL A 48 -12.00 11.25 -1.06
N PHE A 49 -11.35 12.12 -1.84
CA PHE A 49 -11.19 13.53 -1.51
C PHE A 49 -12.53 14.26 -1.45
N GLU A 50 -13.35 14.14 -2.51
CA GLU A 50 -14.67 14.77 -2.58
C GLU A 50 -15.59 14.32 -1.44
N ILE A 51 -15.58 13.03 -1.10
CA ILE A 51 -16.43 12.47 -0.03
C ILE A 51 -16.03 13.04 1.34
N ILE A 52 -14.73 13.17 1.63
CA ILE A 52 -14.26 13.67 2.93
C ILE A 52 -14.48 15.18 3.04
N THR A 53 -14.16 15.95 1.98
CA THR A 53 -14.29 17.41 2.02
C THR A 53 -15.72 17.86 2.16
N ASN A 54 -16.68 17.10 1.62
CA ASN A 54 -18.10 17.42 1.63
C ASN A 54 -18.90 16.60 2.65
N ILE A 55 -18.24 15.94 3.61
CA ILE A 55 -18.93 15.09 4.60
C ILE A 55 -19.95 15.85 5.47
N GLY A 56 -19.74 17.16 5.64
CA GLY A 56 -20.62 18.08 6.35
C GLY A 56 -21.57 18.88 5.47
N ASP A 57 -21.50 18.72 4.15
CA ASP A 57 -22.39 19.38 3.20
C ASP A 57 -23.66 18.55 3.01
N ALA A 58 -24.82 19.14 3.33
CA ALA A 58 -26.11 18.45 3.25
C ALA A 58 -26.52 18.15 1.79
N ASP A 59 -26.22 19.05 0.85
CA ASP A 59 -26.61 18.91 -0.55
C ASP A 59 -25.82 17.78 -1.22
N PHE A 60 -24.52 17.72 -0.94
CA PHE A 60 -23.67 16.61 -1.40
C PHE A 60 -24.11 15.27 -0.78
N MET A 61 -24.39 15.26 0.51
CA MET A 61 -24.75 14.03 1.21
C MET A 61 -26.13 13.49 0.85
N ASP A 62 -27.07 14.36 0.49
CA ASP A 62 -28.36 13.95 -0.05
C ASP A 62 -28.24 13.42 -1.49
N SER A 63 -27.29 13.92 -2.29
CA SER A 63 -27.02 13.40 -3.64
C SER A 63 -26.55 11.93 -3.65
N LEU A 64 -25.87 11.48 -2.59
CA LEU A 64 -25.45 10.08 -2.37
C LEU A 64 -26.63 9.16 -1.97
N GLY A 65 -27.77 9.74 -1.59
CA GLY A 65 -29.00 9.05 -1.26
C GLY A 65 -28.83 7.94 -0.21
N VAL A 66 -29.46 6.80 -0.48
CA VAL A 66 -29.48 5.63 0.44
C VAL A 66 -28.09 5.03 0.67
N ASN A 67 -27.15 5.24 -0.25
CA ASN A 67 -25.82 4.64 -0.21
C ASN A 67 -24.78 5.51 0.52
N ARG A 68 -25.16 6.70 1.00
CA ARG A 68 -24.30 7.66 1.73
C ARG A 68 -23.39 6.98 2.75
N ARG A 69 -23.95 6.15 3.63
CA ARG A 69 -23.18 5.49 4.71
C ARG A 69 -22.14 4.51 4.16
N SER A 70 -22.48 3.77 3.11
CA SER A 70 -21.58 2.83 2.44
C SER A 70 -20.49 3.56 1.66
N CYS A 71 -20.82 4.64 0.94
CA CYS A 71 -19.85 5.46 0.22
C CYS A 71 -18.81 6.07 1.17
N VAL A 72 -19.27 6.67 2.27
CA VAL A 72 -18.40 7.22 3.32
C VAL A 72 -17.57 6.12 3.97
N GLY A 73 -18.19 4.99 4.32
CA GLY A 73 -17.50 3.84 4.89
C GLY A 73 -16.38 3.33 4.00
N SER A 74 -16.65 3.13 2.71
CA SER A 74 -15.67 2.68 1.72
C SER A 74 -14.55 3.70 1.51
N ALA A 75 -14.87 5.01 1.52
CA ALA A 75 -13.85 6.06 1.49
C ALA A 75 -12.89 5.96 2.69
N PHE A 76 -13.44 5.81 3.91
CA PHE A 76 -12.62 5.59 5.11
C PHE A 76 -11.81 4.30 5.06
N VAL A 77 -12.38 3.21 4.54
CA VAL A 77 -11.65 1.95 4.36
C VAL A 77 -10.46 2.17 3.42
N LYS A 78 -10.61 2.87 2.30
CA LYS A 78 -9.47 3.20 1.41
C LYS A 78 -8.37 3.98 2.12
N ILE A 79 -8.73 4.97 2.95
CA ILE A 79 -7.75 5.74 3.76
C ILE A 79 -7.02 4.82 4.74
N ILE A 80 -7.75 4.01 5.50
CA ILE A 80 -7.17 3.07 6.48
C ILE A 80 -6.24 2.09 5.76
N ASN A 81 -6.66 1.57 4.60
CA ASN A 81 -5.86 0.65 3.82
C ASN A 81 -4.56 1.31 3.33
N PHE A 82 -4.64 2.56 2.88
CA PHE A 82 -3.47 3.34 2.49
C PHE A 82 -2.50 3.56 3.66
N ILE A 83 -3.01 3.96 4.84
CA ILE A 83 -2.20 4.17 6.04
C ILE A 83 -1.54 2.85 6.47
N SER A 84 -2.32 1.76 6.55
CA SER A 84 -1.85 0.44 6.95
C SER A 84 -0.76 -0.08 5.99
N THR A 85 -0.99 0.05 4.69
CA THR A 85 -0.02 -0.34 3.65
C THR A 85 1.25 0.49 3.74
N THR A 86 1.13 1.80 3.97
CA THR A 86 2.28 2.69 4.14
C THR A 86 3.12 2.30 5.35
N LEU A 87 2.49 2.03 6.50
CA LEU A 87 3.18 1.54 7.70
C LEU A 87 3.88 0.20 7.45
N PHE A 88 3.21 -0.72 6.77
CA PHE A 88 3.77 -2.02 6.41
C PHE A 88 4.99 -1.89 5.48
N LEU A 89 4.93 -1.01 4.48
CA LEU A 89 6.05 -0.74 3.57
C LEU A 89 7.24 -0.13 4.31
N LEU A 90 7.00 0.81 5.24
CA LEU A 90 8.06 1.40 6.07
C LEU A 90 8.73 0.36 6.96
N LEU A 91 7.96 -0.52 7.59
CA LEU A 91 8.49 -1.59 8.43
C LEU A 91 9.31 -2.59 7.60
N THR A 92 8.82 -2.94 6.41
CA THR A 92 9.52 -3.80 5.47
C THR A 92 10.83 -3.16 4.99
N ALA A 93 10.80 -1.86 4.67
CA ALA A 93 11.99 -1.10 4.29
C ALA A 93 13.05 -1.11 5.42
N TYR A 94 12.62 -0.86 6.66
CA TYR A 94 13.49 -0.88 7.83
C TYR A 94 14.17 -2.23 8.02
N LEU A 95 13.39 -3.32 8.02
CA LEU A 95 13.93 -4.68 8.18
C LEU A 95 14.83 -5.08 7.00
N GLY A 96 14.40 -4.78 5.77
CA GLY A 96 15.16 -5.09 4.56
C GLY A 96 16.51 -4.37 4.52
N LEU A 97 16.54 -3.07 4.85
CA LEU A 97 17.79 -2.32 4.92
C LEU A 97 18.74 -2.87 5.99
N ARG A 98 18.21 -3.27 7.15
CA ARG A 98 19.00 -3.91 8.21
C ARG A 98 19.57 -5.26 7.75
N TYR A 99 18.79 -6.03 7.00
CA TYR A 99 19.22 -7.30 6.42
C TYR A 99 20.36 -7.12 5.42
N PHE A 100 20.21 -6.23 4.44
CA PHE A 100 21.27 -5.95 3.45
C PHE A 100 22.55 -5.45 4.13
N LYS A 101 22.42 -4.57 5.14
CA LYS A 101 23.59 -4.10 5.91
C LYS A 101 24.34 -5.25 6.58
N LYS A 102 23.63 -6.26 7.11
CA LYS A 102 24.22 -7.44 7.75
C LYS A 102 24.91 -8.39 6.75
N ILE A 103 24.38 -8.49 5.52
CA ILE A 103 25.04 -9.25 4.45
C ILE A 103 26.31 -8.56 4.00
N ASP A 104 26.27 -7.25 3.74
CA ASP A 104 27.46 -6.49 3.32
C ASP A 104 28.60 -6.66 4.33
N THR A 105 28.30 -6.64 5.65
CA THR A 105 29.32 -6.88 6.70
C THR A 105 29.82 -8.32 6.76
N ARG A 106 29.03 -9.30 6.30
CA ARG A 106 29.44 -10.72 6.25
C ARG A 106 30.21 -11.04 4.97
N GLU A 107 29.95 -10.33 3.87
CA GLU A 107 30.74 -10.45 2.65
C GLU A 107 32.10 -9.73 2.77
N ASP A 108 32.18 -8.68 3.60
CA ASP A 108 33.41 -7.99 3.94
C ASP A 108 34.30 -8.78 4.93
N LEU A 109 34.63 -10.02 4.58
CA LEU A 109 35.68 -10.84 5.22
C LEU A 109 37.08 -10.53 4.69
N SER A 110 37.20 -9.51 3.83
CA SER A 110 38.45 -8.97 3.27
C SER A 110 39.53 -8.82 4.33
N ASP A 111 39.16 -8.22 5.47
CA ASP A 111 40.08 -7.95 6.57
C ASP A 111 40.50 -9.23 7.30
N LEU A 112 39.59 -10.20 7.47
CA LEU A 112 39.93 -11.49 8.05
C LEU A 112 40.87 -12.29 7.14
N ILE A 113 40.59 -12.29 5.84
CA ILE A 113 41.39 -12.98 4.83
C ILE A 113 42.77 -12.33 4.72
N SER A 114 42.87 -11.01 4.79
CA SER A 114 44.15 -10.28 4.77
C SER A 114 45.01 -10.64 5.98
N ILE A 115 44.41 -10.74 7.17
CA ILE A 115 45.08 -11.16 8.41
C ILE A 115 45.54 -12.62 8.30
N LEU A 116 44.70 -13.53 7.81
CA LEU A 116 45.06 -14.94 7.63
C LEU A 116 46.18 -15.12 6.61
N LYS A 117 46.12 -14.42 5.47
CA LYS A 117 47.16 -14.46 4.43
C LYS A 117 48.50 -13.95 4.95
N ARG A 118 48.50 -12.88 5.77
CA ARG A 118 49.71 -12.35 6.41
C ARG A 118 50.31 -13.30 7.44
N ARG A 119 49.48 -14.09 8.15
CA ARG A 119 49.97 -15.12 9.10
C ARG A 119 50.48 -16.36 8.40
N ASN A 120 49.90 -16.74 7.26
CA ASN A 120 50.27 -17.94 6.51
C ASN A 120 51.46 -17.72 5.54
N SER A 121 51.92 -16.47 5.35
CA SER A 121 53.12 -16.14 4.57
C SER A 121 54.38 -15.96 5.44
N LYS A 122 54.31 -16.33 6.72
CA LYS A 122 55.46 -16.49 7.62
C LYS A 122 55.72 -17.98 7.80
#